data_AF-A0A852KPW3-F1
#
_entry.id   AF-A0A852KPW3-F1
#
_cell.length_a   1.000
_cell.length_b   1.000
_cell.length_c   1.000
_cell.angle_alpha   90.00
_cell.angle_beta   90.00
_cell.angle_gamma   90.00
#
_symmetry.space_group_name_H-M   'P 1'
#
loop_
_entity.id
_entity.type
_entity.pdbx_description
1 polymer ?
#
loop_
_entity_poly.entity_id
_entity_poly.type
_entity_poly.pdbx_seq_one_letter_code
_entity_poly.pdbx_strand_id
1 'polypeptide(L)' 'RPFSCPDCGKSFPWVSHLERHRRVHTGERPFACPQCGDTYSQSSHLHQHLKTHSSDKPHRCQSCGKRFGATQELEAHGL' A
#
# COMPACT_ATOMS: atom_id res chain seq x y z
N ARG A 1 6.16 26.54 -10.12
CA ARG A 1 5.53 25.23 -10.43
C ARG A 1 4.90 25.37 -11.81
N PRO A 2 5.63 25.07 -12.90
CA PRO A 2 5.22 25.47 -14.24
C PRO A 2 4.11 24.59 -14.84
N PHE A 3 3.84 23.42 -14.26
CA PHE A 3 2.86 22.48 -14.80
C PHE A 3 1.56 22.57 -14.01
N SER A 4 0.49 23.07 -14.62
CA SER A 4 -0.81 23.25 -13.98
C SER A 4 -1.83 22.23 -14.47
N CYS A 5 -2.65 21.72 -13.54
CA CYS A 5 -3.75 20.84 -13.85
C CYS A 5 -4.90 21.63 -14.48
N PRO A 6 -5.39 21.24 -15.68
CA PRO A 6 -6.50 21.94 -16.32
C PRO A 6 -7.83 21.77 -15.57
N ASP A 7 -8.02 20.65 -14.87
CA ASP A 7 -9.29 20.32 -14.19
C ASP A 7 -9.47 21.06 -12.86
N CYS A 8 -8.38 21.41 -12.16
CA CYS A 8 -8.46 22.03 -10.84
C CYS A 8 -7.47 23.17 -10.57
N GLY A 9 -6.67 23.57 -11.56
CA GLY A 9 -5.71 24.68 -11.45
C GLY A 9 -4.49 24.42 -10.58
N LYS A 10 -4.38 23.25 -9.92
CA LYS A 10 -3.22 22.93 -9.06
C LYS A 10 -1.92 22.85 -9.87
N SER A 11 -0.88 23.49 -9.37
CA SER A 11 0.43 23.50 -10.03
C SER A 11 1.44 22.54 -9.41
N PHE A 12 2.34 21.99 -10.23
CA PHE A 12 3.35 21.01 -9.89
C PHE A 12 4.74 21.42 -10.42
N PRO A 13 5.83 21.00 -9.74
CA PRO A 13 7.19 21.31 -10.17
C PRO A 13 7.64 20.49 -11.38
N TRP A 14 7.06 19.29 -11.60
CA TRP A 14 7.44 18.37 -12.68
C TRP A 14 6.21 17.81 -13.38
N VAL A 15 6.33 17.52 -14.69
CA VAL A 15 5.27 16.90 -15.50
C VAL A 15 4.82 15.57 -14.92
N SER A 16 5.76 14.73 -14.46
CA SER A 16 5.45 13.43 -13.85
C SER A 16 4.55 13.55 -12.62
N HIS A 17 4.67 14.64 -11.85
CA HIS A 17 3.80 14.91 -10.72
C HIS A 17 2.42 15.35 -11.14
N LEU A 18 2.31 16.15 -12.21
CA LEU A 18 1.04 16.52 -12.81
C LEU A 18 0.33 15.28 -13.37
N GLU A 19 0.99 14.45 -14.17
CA GLU A 19 0.39 13.23 -14.73
C GLU A 19 -0.10 12.27 -13.64
N ARG A 20 0.69 12.08 -12.58
CA ARG A 20 0.26 11.30 -11.42
C ARG A 20 -0.95 11.92 -10.73
N HIS A 21 -0.99 13.24 -10.62
CA HIS A 21 -2.12 13.96 -10.01
C HIS A 21 -3.40 13.80 -10.83
N ARG A 22 -3.33 13.78 -12.17
CA ARG A 22 -4.51 13.61 -13.05
C ARG A 22 -5.28 12.32 -12.76
N ARG A 23 -4.61 11.29 -12.23
CA ARG A 23 -5.27 10.05 -11.77
C ARG A 23 -6.32 10.26 -10.68
N VAL A 24 -6.23 11.36 -9.91
CA VAL A 24 -7.25 11.74 -8.92
C VAL A 24 -8.56 12.15 -9.59
N HIS A 25 -8.49 12.72 -10.80
CA HIS A 25 -9.66 13.11 -11.57
C HIS A 25 -10.25 11.94 -12.35
N THR A 26 -9.41 11.09 -12.93
CA THR A 26 -9.86 9.94 -13.73
C THR A 26 -10.25 8.73 -12.88
N GLY A 27 -9.79 8.67 -11.62
CA GLY A 27 -9.94 7.50 -10.76
C GLY A 27 -9.03 6.32 -11.16
N GLU A 28 -8.08 6.53 -12.07
CA GLU A 28 -7.18 5.48 -12.54
C GLU A 28 -6.27 4.95 -11.40
N ARG A 29 -6.31 3.63 -11.20
CA ARG A 29 -5.51 2.93 -10.19
C ARG A 29 -4.76 1.76 -10.83
N PRO A 30 -3.69 2.03 -11.60
CA PRO A 30 -3.06 1.02 -12.45
C PRO A 30 -2.27 -0.05 -11.67
N PHE A 31 -2.03 0.16 -10.37
CA PHE A 31 -1.24 -0.75 -9.56
C PHE A 31 -2.14 -1.65 -8.72
N ALA A 32 -2.33 -2.90 -9.13
CA ALA A 32 -3.13 -3.88 -8.39
C ALA A 32 -2.28 -4.72 -7.44
N CYS A 33 -2.82 -5.02 -6.27
CA CYS A 33 -2.26 -5.99 -5.33
C CYS A 33 -2.53 -7.40 -5.86
N PRO A 34 -1.50 -8.21 -6.12
CA PRO A 34 -1.68 -9.56 -6.63
C PRO A 34 -2.31 -10.52 -5.60
N GLN A 35 -2.39 -10.14 -4.33
CA GLN A 35 -2.91 -11.00 -3.26
C GLN A 35 -4.40 -10.78 -2.97
N CYS A 36 -4.88 -9.53 -3.02
CA CYS A 36 -6.25 -9.18 -2.65
C CYS A 36 -7.01 -8.41 -3.74
N GLY A 37 -6.35 -8.01 -4.83
CA GLY A 37 -6.96 -7.24 -5.92
C GLY A 37 -7.11 -5.75 -5.65
N ASP A 38 -6.74 -5.25 -4.47
CA ASP A 38 -6.78 -3.81 -4.17
C ASP A 38 -5.92 -3.01 -5.13
N THR A 39 -6.45 -1.92 -5.66
CA THR A 39 -5.76 -1.10 -6.65
C THR A 39 -5.26 0.21 -6.05
N TYR A 40 -4.19 0.78 -6.60
CA TYR A 40 -3.55 2.00 -6.14
C TYR A 40 -3.21 2.93 -7.31
N SER A 41 -3.29 4.24 -7.08
CA SER A 41 -2.89 5.25 -8.07
C SER A 41 -1.37 5.46 -8.13
N GLN A 42 -0.62 4.94 -7.16
CA GLN A 42 0.84 5.06 -7.05
C GLN A 42 1.49 3.74 -6.65
N SER A 43 2.65 3.43 -7.23
CA SER A 43 3.42 2.22 -6.92
C SER A 43 3.94 2.20 -5.48
N SER A 44 4.32 3.35 -4.93
CA SER A 44 4.75 3.48 -3.53
C SER A 44 3.64 3.07 -2.55
N HIS A 45 2.39 3.42 -2.84
CA HIS A 45 1.24 3.04 -2.02
C HIS A 45 0.97 1.53 -2.10
N LEU A 46 1.04 0.94 -3.31
CA LEU A 46 0.98 -0.52 -3.45
C LEU A 46 2.10 -1.19 -2.65
N HIS A 47 3.33 -0.71 -2.76
CA HIS A 47 4.47 -1.29 -2.07
C HIS A 47 4.33 -1.19 -0.54
N GLN A 48 3.79 -0.09 -0.03
CA GLN A 48 3.46 0.04 1.40
C GLN A 48 2.36 -0.93 1.81
N HIS A 49 1.30 -1.06 1.01
CA HIS A 49 0.23 -2.03 1.25
C HIS A 49 0.74 -3.47 1.23
N LEU A 50 1.65 -3.84 0.33
CA LEU A 50 2.22 -5.19 0.31
C LEU A 50 2.90 -5.58 1.63
N LYS A 51 3.33 -4.61 2.44
CA LYS A 51 3.86 -4.87 3.79
C LYS A 51 2.78 -5.34 4.76
N THR A 52 1.50 -5.00 4.57
CA THR A 52 0.41 -5.51 5.41
C THR A 52 0.14 -6.98 5.14
N HIS A 53 0.34 -7.41 3.89
CA HIS A 53 0.31 -8.82 3.50
C HIS A 53 1.53 -9.59 3.99
N SER A 54 2.70 -8.95 3.94
CA SER A 54 3.90 -9.42 4.63
C SER A 54 3.75 -9.18 6.13
N SER A 55 2.77 -9.84 6.76
CA SER A 55 2.82 -10.11 8.20
C SER A 55 4.05 -10.98 8.47
N ASP A 56 5.23 -10.37 8.43
CA ASP A 56 6.48 -10.91 8.95
C ASP A 56 6.37 -10.88 10.46
N LYS A 57 5.49 -11.75 10.92
CA LYS A 57 5.30 -12.06 12.31
C LYS A 57 6.33 -13.16 12.56
N PRO A 58 7.48 -12.87 13.19
CA PRO A 58 8.61 -13.80 13.23
C PRO A 58 8.25 -15.07 14.01
N HIS A 59 7.26 -14.98 14.90
CA HIS A 59 6.87 -16.06 15.79
C HIS A 59 5.72 -16.86 15.19
N ARG A 60 5.96 -18.13 14.85
CA ARG A 60 4.93 -19.04 14.32
C ARG A 60 4.53 -20.06 15.39
N CYS A 61 3.24 -20.18 15.65
CA CYS A 61 2.69 -21.28 16.44
C CYS A 61 2.84 -22.59 15.66
N GLN A 62 3.49 -23.60 16.27
CA GLN A 62 3.76 -24.88 15.62
C GLN A 62 2.50 -25.76 15.50
N SER A 63 1.52 -25.62 16.40
CA SER A 63 0.31 -26.44 16.38
C SER A 63 -0.71 -25.97 15.35
N CYS A 64 -0.92 -24.66 15.19
CA CYS A 64 -1.94 -24.11 14.28
C CYS A 64 -1.38 -23.30 13.09
N GLY A 65 -0.07 -23.04 13.06
CA GLY A 65 0.59 -22.29 11.99
C GLY A 65 0.37 -20.78 12.00
N LYS A 66 -0.44 -20.23 12.92
CA LYS A 66 -0.65 -18.77 13.09
C LYS A 66 0.65 -18.07 13.43
N ARG A 67 0.81 -16.84 12.94
CA ARG A 67 1.99 -16.01 13.20
C ARG A 67 1.65 -14.85 14.14
N PHE A 68 2.61 -14.46 14.98
CA PHE A 68 2.55 -13.43 16.01
C PHE A 68 3.71 -12.42 15.88
N GLY A 69 3.44 -11.15 16.16
CA GLY A 69 4.41 -10.06 16.01
C GLY A 69 5.41 -10.02 17.16
N ALA A 70 4.97 -10.45 18.35
CA ALA A 70 5.79 -10.58 19.54
C ALA A 70 5.73 -12.00 20.14
N THR A 71 6.75 -12.39 20.92
CA THR A 71 6.79 -13.67 21.64
C THR A 71 5.65 -13.81 22.64
N GLN A 72 5.34 -12.74 23.37
CA GLN A 72 4.28 -12.70 24.39
C GLN A 72 2.89 -13.04 23.81
N GLU A 73 2.62 -12.59 22.59
CA GLU A 73 1.35 -12.90 21.89
C GLU A 73 1.27 -14.39 21.50
N LEU A 74 2.41 -15.02 21.15
CA LEU A 74 2.48 -16.45 20.88
C LEU A 74 2.31 -17.28 22.16
N GLU A 75 2.96 -16.85 23.25
CA GLU A 75 2.86 -17.52 24.56
C GLU A 75 1.42 -17.47 25.09
N ALA A 76 0.77 -16.30 25.05
CA ALA A 76 -0.63 -16.15 25.44
C ALA A 76 -1.60 -16.95 24.55
N HIS A 77 -1.22 -17.24 23.30
CA HIS A 77 -2.02 -18.07 22.40
C HIS A 77 -1.91 -19.58 22.72
N GLY A 78 -0.82 -20.01 23.33
CA GLY A 78 -0.53 -21.42 23.64
C GLY A 78 -0.86 -21.85 25.07
N LEU A 79 -1.26 -20.91 25.95
CA LEU A 79 -1.90 -21.17 27.24
C LEU A 79 -3.38 -21.50 27.04
#